data_AF-R8VUH8-F1
#
_entry.id   AF-R8VUH8-F1
#
_cell.length_a   1.000
_cell.length_b   1.000
_cell.length_c   1.000
_cell.angle_alpha   90.00
_cell.angle_beta   90.00
_cell.angle_gamma   90.00
#
_symmetry.space_group_name_H-M   'P 1'
#
loop_
_entity.id
_entity.type
_entity.pdbx_description
1 polymer ?
#
loop_
_entity_poly.entity_id
_entity_poly.type
_entity_poly.pdbx_seq_one_letter_code
_entity_poly.pdbx_strand_id
1 'polypeptide(L)'
;MQMQVNEKTKTIELWLTRAEKNDPTFRASLKPLYQQYTAQKYLVAVFLSGDGDLYQQTRDLLIYNRKRLAEQEVQKQRQSAIFM
;
A
#
# COMPACT_ATOMS: atom_id res chain seq x y z
N MET A 1 -6.73 10.69 7.14
CA MET A 1 -5.47 10.52 7.89
C MET A 1 -5.75 9.55 9.02
N GLN A 2 -4.85 8.60 9.26
CA GLN A 2 -4.85 7.80 10.48
C GLN A 2 -3.63 8.15 11.34
N MET A 3 -3.79 8.08 12.65
CA MET A 3 -2.75 8.39 13.63
C MET A 3 -2.72 7.28 14.68
N GLN A 4 -1.53 6.76 14.96
CA GLN A 4 -1.30 5.77 16.00
C GLN A 4 -0.13 6.20 16.86
N VAL A 5 -0.28 6.12 18.18
CA VAL A 5 0.78 6.43 19.14
C VAL A 5 1.22 5.14 19.81
N ASN A 6 2.50 4.83 19.69
CA ASN A 6 3.16 3.73 20.39
C ASN A 6 3.95 4.28 21.57
N GLU A 7 3.38 4.17 22.76
CA GLU A 7 3.98 4.65 24.00
C GLU A 7 5.24 3.90 24.40
N LYS A 8 5.34 2.61 24.05
CA LYS A 8 6.49 1.77 24.41
C LYS A 8 7.74 2.16 23.63
N THR A 9 7.59 2.40 22.33
CA THR A 9 8.70 2.78 21.45
C THR A 9 8.87 4.30 21.35
N LYS A 10 7.98 5.08 21.98
CA LYS A 10 7.89 6.54 21.81
C LYS A 10 7.84 6.92 20.32
N THR A 11 6.91 6.32 19.58
CA THR A 11 6.71 6.58 18.16
C THR A 11 5.27 7.03 17.90
N ILE A 12 5.09 8.07 17.08
CA ILE A 12 3.80 8.41 16.49
C ILE A 12 3.85 8.11 14.99
N GLU A 13 2.89 7.35 14.52
CA GLU A 13 2.74 6.95 13.13
C GLU A 13 1.56 7.69 12.51
N LEU A 14 1.81 8.38 11.40
CA LEU A 14 0.82 9.14 10.65
C LEU A 14 0.71 8.57 9.25
N TRP A 15 -0.50 8.17 8.87
CA TRP A 15 -0.79 7.57 7.58
C TRP A 15 -1.64 8.52 6.76
N LEU A 16 -1.08 9.03 5.67
CA LEU A 16 -1.71 10.01 4.79
C LEU A 16 -2.22 9.33 3.53
N THR A 17 -3.45 9.65 3.17
CA THR A 17 -4.01 9.27 1.87
C THR A 17 -3.35 10.05 0.73
N ARG A 18 -3.60 9.64 -0.52
CA ARG A 18 -3.12 10.37 -1.70
C ARG A 18 -3.64 11.80 -1.75
N ALA A 19 -4.90 12.04 -1.38
CA ALA A 19 -5.47 13.38 -1.34
C ALA A 19 -4.72 14.26 -0.31
N GLU A 20 -4.50 13.71 0.88
CA GLU A 20 -3.84 14.40 1.99
C GLU A 20 -2.36 14.69 1.74
N LYS A 21 -1.61 13.75 1.15
CA LYS A 21 -0.20 13.99 0.82
C LYS A 21 -0.03 15.06 -0.25
N ASN A 22 -1.03 15.23 -1.12
CA ASN A 22 -1.02 16.18 -2.22
C ASN A 22 -1.58 17.55 -1.84
N ASP A 23 -2.16 17.71 -0.65
CA ASP A 23 -2.64 18.99 -0.13
C ASP A 23 -1.54 19.70 0.69
N PRO A 24 -0.95 20.80 0.17
CA PRO A 24 0.09 21.54 0.89
C PRO A 24 -0.41 22.20 2.18
N THR A 25 -1.68 22.61 2.21
CA THR A 25 -2.30 23.26 3.37
C THR A 25 -2.45 22.26 4.51
N PHE A 26 -2.96 21.07 4.18
CA PHE A 26 -3.05 19.96 5.12
C PHE A 26 -1.67 19.61 5.69
N ARG A 27 -0.65 19.46 4.84
CA ARG A 27 0.73 19.19 5.29
C ARG A 27 1.29 20.28 6.19
N ALA A 28 1.01 21.55 5.91
CA ALA A 28 1.43 22.66 6.74
C ALA A 28 0.76 22.61 8.13
N SER A 29 -0.52 22.21 8.20
CA SER A 29 -1.24 22.06 9.47
C SER A 29 -0.69 20.96 10.39
N LEU A 30 0.10 20.02 9.87
CA LEU A 30 0.75 18.97 10.68
C LEU A 30 2.05 19.42 11.37
N LYS A 31 2.64 20.56 10.96
CA LYS A 31 3.91 21.05 11.55
C LYS A 31 3.85 21.23 13.08
N PRO A 32 2.79 21.82 13.67
CA PRO A 32 2.69 21.96 15.12
C PRO A 32 2.63 20.61 15.83
N LEU A 33 1.95 19.62 15.24
CA LEU A 33 1.87 18.26 15.77
C LEU A 33 3.26 17.61 15.82
N TYR A 34 4.05 17.75 14.74
CA TYR A 34 5.42 17.23 14.70
C TYR A 34 6.27 17.85 15.81
N GLN A 35 6.20 19.18 15.97
CA GLN A 35 6.95 19.90 17.00
C GLN A 35 6.56 19.44 18.42
N GLN A 36 5.26 19.29 18.69
CA GLN A 36 4.77 18.84 19.99
C GLN A 36 5.28 17.46 20.38
N TYR A 37 5.29 16.50 19.44
CA TYR A 37 5.74 15.13 19.71
C TYR A 37 7.27 15.02 19.74
N THR A 38 7.98 15.75 18.87
CA THR A 38 9.44 15.84 18.93
C THR A 38 9.92 16.46 20.24
N ALA A 39 9.23 17.49 20.76
CA ALA A 39 9.55 18.08 22.06
C ALA A 39 9.38 17.08 23.23
N GLN A 40 8.42 16.16 23.11
CA GLN A 40 8.21 15.06 24.06
C GLN A 40 9.13 13.85 23.80
N LYS A 41 10.11 13.98 22.90
CA LYS A 41 11.06 12.92 22.50
C LYS A 41 10.42 11.71 21.82
N TYR A 42 9.29 11.91 21.15
CA TYR A 42 8.72 10.88 20.26
C TYR A 42 9.33 10.99 18.87
N LEU A 43 9.55 9.83 18.24
CA LEU A 43 9.81 9.71 16.81
C LEU A 43 8.51 9.91 16.03
N VAL A 44 8.50 10.84 15.09
CA VAL A 44 7.37 11.06 14.18
C VAL A 44 7.64 10.32 12.87
N ALA A 45 6.91 9.24 12.62
CA ALA A 45 6.93 8.48 11.39
C ALA A 45 5.73 8.85 10.50
N VAL A 46 5.98 9.27 9.26
CA VAL A 46 4.91 9.65 8.32
C VAL A 46 4.94 8.72 7.12
N PHE A 47 3.88 7.94 6.96
CA PHE A 47 3.64 7.04 5.84
C PHE A 47 2.72 7.70 4.82
N LEU A 48 3.16 7.72 3.57
CA LEU A 48 2.40 8.32 2.46
C LEU A 48 1.84 7.21 1.57
N SER A 49 0.56 7.30 1.25
CA SER A 49 -0.05 6.39 0.27
C SER A 49 0.68 6.47 -1.08
N GLY A 50 0.92 5.31 -1.69
CA GLY A 50 1.55 5.20 -3.01
C GLY A 50 0.67 5.76 -4.14
N ASP A 51 1.24 5.87 -5.33
CA ASP A 51 0.56 6.44 -6.51
C ASP A 51 -0.06 5.39 -7.44
N GLY A 52 0.17 4.10 -7.17
CA GLY A 52 -0.36 3.01 -7.98
C GLY A 52 -1.88 2.88 -7.88
N ASP A 53 -2.53 2.63 -9.02
CA ASP A 53 -3.94 2.23 -9.04
C ASP A 53 -4.05 0.76 -8.65
N LEU A 54 -4.34 0.53 -7.38
CA LEU A 54 -4.47 -0.82 -6.83
C LEU A 54 -5.58 -1.62 -7.49
N TYR A 55 -6.69 -0.97 -7.88
CA TYR A 55 -7.82 -1.65 -8.49
C TYR A 55 -7.44 -2.16 -9.89
N GLN A 56 -6.92 -1.27 -10.73
CA GLN A 56 -6.53 -1.61 -12.09
C GLN A 56 -5.41 -2.67 -12.10
N GLN A 57 -4.36 -2.47 -11.31
CA GLN A 57 -3.23 -3.41 -11.24
C GLN A 57 -3.66 -4.80 -10.76
N THR A 58 -4.52 -4.87 -9.74
CA THR A 58 -5.01 -6.16 -9.22
C THR A 58 -5.91 -6.84 -10.24
N ARG A 59 -6.80 -6.10 -10.90
CA ARG A 59 -7.68 -6.62 -11.94
C ARG A 59 -6.88 -7.24 -13.08
N ASP A 60 -5.88 -6.51 -13.58
CA ASP A 60 -5.06 -6.95 -14.72
C ASP A 60 -4.25 -8.21 -14.35
N LEU A 61 -3.70 -8.27 -13.14
CA LEU A 61 -3.02 -9.46 -12.62
C LEU A 61 -3.94 -10.68 -12.54
N LEU A 62 -5.17 -10.50 -12.04
CA LEU A 62 -6.16 -11.59 -11.95
C LEU A 62 -6.54 -12.12 -13.33
N ILE A 63 -6.73 -11.23 -14.31
CA ILE A 63 -7.01 -11.62 -15.71
C ILE A 63 -5.84 -12.41 -16.28
N TYR A 64 -4.61 -11.92 -16.11
CA TYR A 64 -3.41 -12.61 -16.57
C TYR A 64 -3.29 -14.02 -15.98
N ASN A 65 -3.44 -14.15 -14.66
CA ASN A 65 -3.34 -15.44 -13.97
C ASN A 65 -4.41 -16.43 -14.44
N ARG A 66 -5.66 -15.98 -14.63
CA ARG A 66 -6.73 -16.82 -15.16
C ARG A 66 -6.42 -17.34 -16.57
N LYS A 67 -5.91 -16.47 -17.46
CA LYS A 67 -5.50 -16.87 -18.81
C LYS A 67 -4.37 -17.90 -18.76
N ARG A 68 -3.34 -17.64 -17.96
CA ARG A 68 -2.21 -18.57 -17.79
C ARG A 68 -2.63 -19.93 -17.26
N LEU A 69 -3.53 -19.98 -16.29
CA LEU A 69 -4.05 -21.23 -15.76
C LEU A 69 -4.81 -22.03 -16.83
N ALA A 70 -5.66 -21.37 -17.62
CA ALA A 70 -6.37 -22.01 -18.72
C ALA A 70 -5.42 -22.54 -19.80
N GLU A 71 -4.40 -21.77 -20.18
CA GLU A 71 -3.35 -22.21 -21.12
C GLU A 71 -2.62 -23.45 -20.60
N GLN A 72 -2.21 -23.43 -19.32
CA GLN A 72 -1.52 -24.55 -18.69
C GLN A 72 -2.38 -25.81 -18.66
N GLU A 73 -3.67 -25.68 -18.38
CA GLU A 73 -4.60 -26.81 -18.36
C GLU A 73 -4.75 -27.46 -19.74
N VAL A 74 -4.90 -26.64 -20.79
CA VAL A 74 -4.93 -27.13 -22.18
C VAL A 74 -3.61 -27.81 -22.56
N GLN A 75 -2.47 -27.27 -22.14
CA GLN A 75 -1.17 -27.88 -22.42
C GLN A 75 -0.99 -29.21 -21.71
N LYS A 76 -1.43 -29.33 -20.45
CA LYS A 76 -1.43 -30.61 -19.72
C LYS A 76 -2.28 -31.65 -20.44
N GLN A 77 -3.50 -31.29 -20.83
CA GLN A 77 -4.39 -32.20 -21.57
C GLN A 77 -3.78 -32.65 -22.90
N ARG A 78 -3.15 -31.75 -23.65
CA ARG A 78 -2.44 -32.09 -24.89
C ARG A 78 -1.28 -33.04 -24.65
N GLN A 79 -0.47 -32.80 -23.61
CA GLN A 79 0.64 -33.68 -23.26
C GLN A 79 0.13 -35.06 -22.84
N SER A 80 -0.87 -35.14 -21.97
CA SER A 80 -1.48 -36.41 -21.56
C SER A 80 -2.07 -37.19 -22.73
N ALA A 81 -2.64 -36.50 -23.74
CA ALA A 81 -3.15 -37.14 -24.95
C ALA A 81 -2.07 -37.59 -25.94
N ILE A 82 -0.84 -37.07 -25.86
CA ILE A 82 0.31 -37.51 -26.67
C ILE A 82 0.95 -38.78 -26.08
N PHE A 83 0.86 -38.96 -24.76
CA PHE A 83 1.44 -40.10 -24.04
C PHE A 83 0.43 -41.23 -23.75
N MET A 84 -0.78 -41.16 -24.31
CA MET A 84 -1.82 -42.20 -24.23
C MET A 84 -1.98 -42.85 -25.61
#